data_AF-A0A529TRB0-F1
#
_entry.id   AF-A0A529TRB0-F1
#
_cell.length_a   1.000
_cell.length_b   1.000
_cell.length_c   1.000
_cell.angle_alpha   90.00
_cell.angle_beta   90.00
_cell.angle_gamma   90.00
#
_symmetry.space_group_name_H-M   'P 1'
#
loop_
_entity.id
_entity.type
_entity.pdbx_description
1 polymer ?
#
loop_
_entity_poly.entity_id
_entity_poly.type
_entity_poly.pdbx_seq_one_letter_code
_entity_poly.pdbx_strand_id
1 'polypeptide(L)'
;MPAREKQMSGGFAPGRGLPRALLFALFCAAMLAGEVRQAAAFEIFGIKLWGSSKDEDADIVDPLRYSVTIDAPDADKDLVERLENASALKNDEDHP
;
A
#
# COMPACT_ATOMS: atom_id res chain seq x y z
N MET A 1 11.02 -31.19 -64.25
CA MET A 1 10.65 -31.03 -62.82
C MET A 1 11.70 -31.74 -61.97
N PRO A 2 12.44 -31.06 -61.08
CA PRO A 2 13.28 -31.73 -60.10
C PRO A 2 12.50 -31.95 -58.80
N ALA A 3 12.40 -33.21 -58.35
CA ALA A 3 11.80 -33.54 -57.07
C ALA A 3 12.82 -33.35 -55.94
N ARG A 4 12.40 -32.56 -54.97
CA ARG A 4 13.07 -32.19 -53.72
C ARG A 4 13.21 -33.39 -52.77
N GLU A 5 14.32 -33.38 -52.04
CA GLU A 5 14.37 -33.49 -50.57
C GLU A 5 14.01 -34.84 -49.92
N LYS A 6 15.04 -35.45 -49.33
CA LYS A 6 14.87 -36.12 -48.03
C LYS A 6 16.14 -35.95 -47.21
N GLN A 7 16.22 -34.82 -46.50
CA GLN A 7 17.18 -34.67 -45.40
C GLN A 7 16.89 -35.75 -44.37
N MET A 8 17.92 -36.52 -44.05
CA MET A 8 17.90 -37.56 -43.03
C MET A 8 17.77 -36.89 -41.66
N SER A 9 16.76 -37.34 -40.92
CA SER A 9 16.51 -37.05 -39.51
C SER A 9 17.75 -37.39 -38.67
N GLY A 10 18.41 -36.37 -38.15
CA GLY A 10 19.50 -36.50 -37.20
C GLY A 10 18.93 -36.81 -35.82
N GLY A 11 19.23 -38.02 -35.31
CA GLY A 11 18.81 -38.47 -33.99
C GLY A 11 19.38 -37.60 -32.86
N PHE A 12 18.50 -37.23 -31.93
CA PHE A 12 18.87 -36.52 -30.70
C PHE A 12 19.33 -37.53 -29.66
N ALA A 13 20.61 -37.51 -29.29
CA ALA A 13 21.15 -38.38 -28.23
C ALA A 13 20.75 -37.84 -26.83
N PRO A 14 20.09 -38.65 -25.97
CA PRO A 14 19.77 -38.26 -24.60
C PRO A 14 20.99 -38.56 -23.71
N GLY A 15 21.46 -37.59 -22.92
CA GLY A 15 22.40 -37.92 -21.84
C GLY A 15 23.34 -36.81 -21.36
N ARG A 16 23.47 -35.68 -22.07
CA ARG A 16 24.42 -34.62 -21.68
C ARG A 16 23.81 -33.23 -21.49
N GLY A 17 22.55 -33.05 -21.91
CA GLY A 17 21.82 -31.78 -21.79
C GLY A 17 21.11 -31.60 -20.45
N LEU A 18 20.61 -32.69 -19.86
CA LEU A 18 19.87 -32.68 -18.60
C LEU A 18 20.65 -32.07 -17.41
N PRO A 19 21.91 -32.47 -17.14
CA PRO A 19 22.67 -31.87 -16.04
C PRO A 19 23.01 -30.39 -16.31
N ARG A 20 23.22 -30.01 -17.57
CA ARG A 20 23.45 -28.60 -17.95
C ARG A 20 22.19 -27.74 -17.79
N ALA A 21 21.03 -28.26 -18.17
CA ALA A 21 19.75 -27.59 -17.97
C ALA A 21 19.43 -27.42 -16.48
N LEU A 22 19.75 -28.42 -15.66
CA LEU A 22 19.52 -28.38 -14.21
C LEU A 22 20.45 -27.38 -13.51
N LEU A 23 21.73 -27.32 -13.92
CA LEU A 23 22.67 -26.29 -13.45
C LEU A 23 22.25 -24.87 -13.87
N PHE A 24 21.76 -24.72 -15.11
CA PHE A 24 21.26 -23.44 -15.60
C PHE A 24 20.00 -23.00 -14.84
N ALA A 25 19.06 -23.92 -14.61
CA ALA A 25 17.87 -23.65 -13.81
C ALA A 25 18.22 -23.26 -12.36
N LEU A 26 19.20 -23.93 -11.75
CA LEU A 26 19.70 -23.60 -10.41
C LEU A 26 20.33 -22.20 -10.38
N PHE A 27 21.12 -21.85 -11.40
CA PHE A 27 21.72 -20.52 -11.53
C PHE A 27 20.67 -19.43 -11.72
N CYS A 28 19.66 -19.66 -12.56
CA CYS A 28 18.54 -18.74 -12.73
C CYS A 28 17.73 -18.55 -11.43
N ALA A 29 17.46 -19.64 -10.70
CA ALA A 29 16.77 -19.58 -9.41
C ALA A 29 17.59 -18.80 -8.36
N ALA A 30 18.91 -18.98 -8.32
CA ALA A 30 19.80 -18.24 -7.43
C ALA A 30 19.84 -16.73 -7.75
N MET A 31 19.84 -16.37 -9.05
CA MET A 31 19.73 -14.98 -9.48
C MET A 31 18.39 -14.34 -9.06
N LEU A 32 17.28 -15.06 -9.20
CA LEU A 32 15.95 -14.58 -8.79
C LEU A 32 15.83 -14.39 -7.27
N ALA A 33 16.50 -15.24 -6.49
CA ALA A 33 16.53 -15.15 -5.03
C ALA A 33 17.38 -13.97 -4.52
N GLY A 34 18.26 -13.39 -5.35
CA GLY A 34 19.02 -12.18 -5.01
C GLY A 34 18.20 -10.88 -5.10
N GLU A 35 17.06 -10.93 -5.81
CA GLU A 35 16.13 -9.80 -6.03
C GLU A 35 14.97 -9.82 -5.03
N VAL A 36 15.16 -10.35 -3.81
CA VAL A 36 14.19 -10.19 -2.72
C VAL A 36 14.28 -8.74 -2.23
N ARG A 37 13.72 -7.82 -3.03
CA ARG A 37 13.48 -6.45 -2.62
C ARG A 37 12.40 -6.47 -1.54
N GLN A 38 12.63 -5.74 -0.47
CA GLN A 38 11.63 -5.50 0.56
C GLN A 38 10.38 -4.96 -0.13
N ALA A 39 9.27 -5.70 -0.08
CA ALA A 39 8.02 -5.27 -0.69
C ALA A 39 7.64 -3.91 -0.09
N ALA A 40 7.44 -2.90 -0.95
CA ALA A 40 6.87 -1.64 -0.52
C ALA A 40 5.54 -1.95 0.18
N ALA A 41 5.36 -1.44 1.39
CA ALA A 41 4.15 -1.67 2.15
C ALA A 41 2.96 -1.12 1.37
N PHE A 42 1.93 -1.95 1.17
CA PHE A 42 0.74 -1.57 0.43
C PHE A 42 -0.41 -1.34 1.41
N GLU A 43 -1.02 -0.17 1.30
CA GLU A 43 -2.08 0.28 2.19
C GLU A 43 -3.30 0.71 1.37
N ILE A 44 -4.47 0.23 1.78
CA ILE A 44 -5.75 0.62 1.21
C ILE A 44 -6.67 1.05 2.36
N PHE A 45 -7.10 2.30 2.37
CA PHE A 45 -8.00 2.87 3.39
C PHE A 45 -7.53 2.63 4.85
N GLY A 46 -6.24 2.77 5.14
CA GLY A 46 -5.70 2.52 6.49
C GLY A 46 -5.48 1.04 6.83
N ILE A 47 -5.91 0.10 5.98
CA ILE A 47 -5.65 -1.33 6.15
C ILE A 47 -4.34 -1.67 5.42
N LYS A 48 -3.37 -2.16 6.18
CA LYS A 48 -2.06 -2.58 5.68
C LYS A 48 -2.10 -4.06 5.32
N LEU A 49 -1.89 -4.39 4.04
CA LEU A 49 -1.96 -5.79 3.58
C LEU A 49 -0.64 -6.54 3.80
N TRP A 50 0.50 -5.85 3.76
CA TRP A 50 1.83 -6.39 4.07
C TRP A 50 2.87 -5.30 4.35
N GLY A 51 3.96 -5.67 5.03
CA GLY A 51 5.08 -4.80 5.40
C GLY A 51 4.85 -4.06 6.71
N SER A 52 5.78 -4.16 7.67
CA SER A 52 5.68 -3.46 8.96
C SER A 52 6.21 -2.02 8.84
N SER A 53 5.42 -1.01 9.19
CA SER A 53 5.93 0.36 9.39
C SER A 53 6.39 0.52 10.84
N LYS A 54 7.52 1.22 11.05
CA LYS A 54 8.00 1.55 12.40
C LYS A 54 7.24 2.73 13.05
N ASP A 55 6.43 3.42 12.27
CA ASP A 55 5.70 4.63 12.66
C ASP A 55 4.19 4.34 12.88
N GLU A 56 3.81 3.15 13.34
CA GLU A 56 2.39 2.84 13.64
C GLU A 56 1.88 3.56 14.89
N ASP A 57 2.79 3.99 15.76
CA ASP A 57 2.49 4.82 16.92
C ASP A 57 2.92 6.25 16.61
N ALA A 58 2.21 6.92 15.69
CA ALA A 58 2.29 8.37 15.66
C ALA A 58 1.86 8.85 17.05
N ASP A 59 2.74 9.57 17.77
CA ASP A 59 2.45 10.12 19.09
C ASP A 59 1.13 10.89 19.03
N ILE A 60 0.05 10.28 19.53
CA ILE A 60 -1.26 10.92 19.60
C ILE A 60 -1.12 12.02 20.64
N VAL A 61 -1.00 13.25 20.16
CA VAL A 61 -0.92 14.43 21.01
C VAL A 61 -2.33 14.74 21.52
N ASP A 62 -2.45 15.01 22.82
CA ASP A 62 -3.72 15.47 23.39
C ASP A 62 -4.17 16.78 22.71
N PRO A 63 -5.44 16.88 22.30
CA PRO A 63 -5.97 18.08 21.67
C PRO A 63 -5.94 19.28 22.62
N LEU A 64 -5.69 20.46 22.05
CA LEU A 64 -5.61 21.70 22.81
C LEU A 64 -7.00 22.14 23.27
N ARG A 65 -7.15 22.40 24.57
CA ARG A 65 -8.38 22.97 25.13
C ARG A 65 -8.55 24.41 24.64
N TYR A 66 -9.72 24.70 24.08
CA TYR A 66 -10.11 26.05 23.64
C TYR A 66 -11.50 26.40 24.17
N SER A 67 -11.87 27.68 24.07
CA SER A 67 -13.24 28.14 24.39
C SER A 67 -13.75 29.07 23.30
N VAL A 68 -14.99 28.88 22.85
CA VAL A 68 -15.59 29.69 21.79
C VAL A 68 -16.66 30.61 22.38
N THR A 69 -16.61 31.88 22.02
CA THR A 69 -17.64 32.86 22.36
C THR A 69 -18.22 33.42 21.07
N ILE A 70 -19.54 33.31 20.91
CA ILE A 70 -20.27 33.90 19.79
C ILE A 70 -20.85 35.23 20.29
N ASP A 71 -20.36 36.34 19.76
CA ASP A 71 -20.87 37.67 20.06
C ASP A 71 -21.90 38.10 19.00
N ALA A 72 -23.15 38.23 19.43
CA ALA A 72 -24.28 38.62 18.58
C ALA A 72 -25.16 39.62 19.36
N PRO A 73 -24.76 40.90 19.42
CA PRO A 73 -25.33 41.89 20.34
C PRO A 73 -26.81 42.21 20.08
N ASP A 74 -27.27 42.04 18.83
CA ASP A 74 -28.65 42.29 18.41
C ASP A 74 -29.50 41.02 18.30
N ALA A 75 -28.94 39.84 18.60
CA ALA A 75 -29.65 38.57 18.52
C ALA A 75 -30.47 38.31 19.79
N ASP A 76 -31.69 37.81 19.62
CA ASP A 76 -32.44 37.26 20.75
C ASP A 76 -31.83 35.95 21.25
N LYS A 77 -32.23 35.51 22.44
CA LYS A 77 -31.66 34.34 23.10
C LYS A 77 -31.82 33.05 22.29
N ASP A 78 -32.95 32.90 21.61
CA ASP A 78 -33.23 31.71 20.77
C ASP A 78 -32.29 31.69 19.56
N LEU A 79 -32.05 32.84 18.94
CA LEU A 79 -31.14 32.96 17.83
C LEU A 79 -29.69 32.70 18.24
N VAL A 80 -29.25 33.18 19.41
CA VAL A 80 -27.92 32.88 19.95
C VAL A 80 -27.75 31.38 20.20
N GLU A 81 -28.72 30.74 20.85
CA GLU A 81 -28.70 29.29 21.10
C GLU A 81 -28.63 28.48 19.80
N ARG A 82 -29.39 28.89 18.77
CA ARG A 82 -29.35 28.24 17.46
C ARG A 82 -28.01 28.43 16.75
N LEU A 83 -27.36 29.58 16.92
CA LEU A 83 -26.02 29.84 16.38
C LEU A 83 -24.95 29.01 17.10
N GLU A 84 -25.04 28.86 18.42
CA GLU A 84 -24.15 27.98 19.19
C GLU A 84 -24.30 26.52 18.74
N ASN A 85 -25.53 26.02 18.65
CA ASN A 85 -25.81 24.65 18.20
C ASN A 85 -25.40 24.37 16.75
N ALA A 86 -25.42 25.39 15.88
CA ALA A 86 -24.98 25.26 14.48
C ALA A 86 -23.45 25.34 14.32
N SER A 87 -22.72 25.81 15.35
CA SER A 87 -21.27 25.96 15.29
C SER A 87 -20.58 24.67 15.67
N ALA A 88 -19.93 24.03 14.69
CA ALA A 88 -19.12 22.82 14.94
C ALA A 88 -18.03 23.07 16.00
N LEU A 89 -17.38 24.23 15.97
CA LEU A 89 -16.37 24.62 16.96
C LEU A 89 -16.95 24.78 18.36
N LYS A 90 -18.18 25.28 18.50
CA LYS A 90 -18.81 25.42 19.82
C LYS A 90 -19.22 24.06 20.37
N ASN A 91 -19.72 23.19 19.50
CA ASN A 91 -20.15 21.84 19.87
C ASN A 91 -18.97 20.92 20.26
N ASP A 92 -17.82 21.09 19.61
CA ASP A 92 -16.62 20.30 19.89
C ASP A 92 -15.79 20.86 21.07
N GLU A 93 -16.21 21.96 21.71
CA GLU A 93 -15.46 22.60 22.81
C GLU A 93 -15.26 21.67 24.03
N ASP A 94 -16.25 20.83 24.34
CA ASP A 94 -16.20 19.86 25.44
C ASP A 94 -15.28 18.66 25.12
N HIS A 95 -15.19 18.32 23.83
CA HIS A 95 -14.45 17.19 23.26
C HIS A 95 -13.58 17.64 22.08
N PRO A 96 -12.56 18.48 22.33
CA PRO A 96 -11.73 19.07 21.28
C PRO A 96 -10.81 18.06 20.61
#